data_AF-A0A7L7IRX0-F1
#
_entry.id   AF-A0A7L7IRX0-F1
#
_cell.length_a   1.000
_cell.length_b   1.000
_cell.length_c   1.000
_cell.angle_alpha   90.00
_cell.angle_beta   90.00
_cell.angle_gamma   90.00
#
_symmetry.space_group_name_H-M   'P 1'
#
loop_
_entity.id
_entity.type
_entity.pdbx_description
1 polymer ?
#
loop_
_entity_poly.entity_id
_entity_poly.type
_entity_poly.pdbx_seq_one_letter_code
_entity_poly.pdbx_strand_id
1 'polypeptide(L)'
;MKNNDFDILFEEVLNEFEKAVVKVKTSTHFEPCSGEEMVRKLEKDAHTAITDYQKCRIQPYKHAYRERTVEEYISSMKSQAMWTGTPGKLLECAFVSHKWGISQYRQGRKAEGRKHVLMALNLINMWNGACWALEMVEFKEESNKLKREAASLGGKRKSQKYRPVKDEVIRLLKKNKPEDGWKSKAAAINSLEEEISKFIELDFHKNSDWTSWDKLYRTISDWSRNDIELKNAFADVVKR
;
A
#
# COMPACT_ATOMS: atom_id res chain seq x y z
N MET A 1 26.62 -35.43 19.42
CA MET A 1 26.60 -35.54 17.95
C MET A 1 27.97 -35.99 17.49
N LYS A 2 28.01 -37.00 16.61
CA LYS A 2 29.25 -37.45 15.95
C LYS A 2 29.56 -36.47 14.80
N ASN A 3 30.82 -36.39 14.35
CA ASN A 3 31.20 -35.51 13.23
C ASN A 3 30.35 -35.75 11.96
N ASN A 4 29.94 -36.99 11.73
CA ASN A 4 29.05 -37.37 10.63
C ASN A 4 27.70 -36.65 10.66
N ASP A 5 27.15 -36.38 11.85
CA ASP A 5 25.84 -35.71 12.00
C ASP A 5 25.91 -34.25 11.53
N PHE A 6 27.06 -33.59 11.75
CA PHE A 6 27.27 -32.20 11.32
C PHE A 6 27.52 -32.07 9.82
N ASP A 7 28.06 -33.11 9.19
CA ASP A 7 28.26 -33.13 7.75
C ASP A 7 26.93 -33.34 7.02
N ILE A 8 26.06 -34.21 7.54
CA ILE A 8 24.68 -34.38 7.05
C ILE A 8 23.91 -33.06 7.17
N LEU A 9 23.95 -32.42 8.34
CA LEU A 9 23.27 -31.14 8.56
C LEU A 9 23.77 -30.04 7.59
N PHE A 10 25.06 -30.03 7.27
CA PHE A 10 25.60 -29.07 6.31
C PHE A 10 24.97 -29.23 4.92
N GLU A 11 24.87 -30.47 4.42
CA GLU A 11 24.24 -30.76 3.14
C GLU A 11 22.72 -30.48 3.15
N GLU A 12 22.03 -30.77 4.26
CA GLU A 12 20.62 -30.42 4.42
C GLU A 12 20.38 -28.91 4.30
N VAL A 13 21.22 -28.08 4.96
CA VAL A 13 21.12 -26.62 4.88
C VAL A 13 21.41 -26.11 3.46
N LEU A 14 22.35 -26.72 2.74
CA LEU A 14 22.59 -26.40 1.32
C LEU A 14 21.37 -26.70 0.46
N ASN A 15 20.75 -27.87 0.65
CA ASN A 15 19.55 -28.26 -0.09
C ASN A 15 18.38 -27.31 0.19
N GLU A 16 18.17 -26.89 1.44
CA GLU A 16 17.14 -25.91 1.78
C GLU A 16 17.44 -24.53 1.19
N PHE A 17 18.71 -24.14 1.11
CA PHE A 17 19.11 -22.91 0.42
C PHE A 17 18.75 -22.96 -1.06
N GLU A 18 19.05 -24.06 -1.75
CA GLU A 18 18.70 -24.23 -3.17
C GLU A 18 17.18 -24.23 -3.41
N LYS A 19 16.39 -24.84 -2.51
CA LYS A 19 14.92 -24.73 -2.55
C LYS A 19 14.46 -23.28 -2.41
N ALA A 20 15.08 -22.49 -1.55
CA ALA A 20 14.78 -21.07 -1.42
C ALA A 20 15.20 -20.29 -2.68
N VAL A 21 16.32 -20.63 -3.33
CA VAL A 21 16.75 -20.04 -4.60
C VAL A 21 15.73 -20.29 -5.71
N VAL A 22 15.10 -21.48 -5.76
CA VAL A 22 14.02 -21.74 -6.73
C VAL A 22 12.88 -20.73 -6.57
N LYS A 23 12.50 -20.38 -5.34
CA LYS A 23 11.47 -19.34 -5.09
C LYS A 23 11.90 -17.95 -5.58
N VAL A 24 13.19 -17.61 -5.42
CA VAL A 24 13.74 -16.36 -5.98
C VAL A 24 13.62 -16.33 -7.50
N LYS A 25 13.93 -17.45 -8.18
CA LYS A 25 13.86 -17.53 -9.65
C LYS A 25 12.45 -17.29 -10.19
N THR A 26 11.42 -17.73 -9.45
CA THR A 26 10.01 -17.58 -9.83
C THR A 26 9.38 -16.27 -9.35
N SER A 27 10.13 -15.41 -8.66
CA SER A 27 9.59 -14.17 -8.11
C SER A 27 9.43 -13.09 -9.19
N THR A 28 8.34 -12.32 -9.08
CA THR A 28 8.03 -11.16 -9.94
C THR A 28 8.64 -9.86 -9.42
N HIS A 29 9.30 -9.85 -8.26
CA HIS A 29 9.89 -8.65 -7.67
C HIS A 29 11.11 -8.07 -8.41
N PHE A 30 11.53 -8.70 -9.51
CA PHE A 30 12.74 -8.33 -10.26
C PHE A 30 12.46 -7.60 -11.58
N GLU A 31 11.21 -7.26 -11.87
CA GLU A 31 10.85 -6.57 -13.11
C GLU A 31 11.70 -5.30 -13.35
N PRO A 32 12.23 -5.09 -14.58
CA PRO A 32 11.94 -5.85 -15.80
C PRO A 32 12.77 -7.14 -16.00
N CYS A 33 13.73 -7.44 -15.12
CA CYS A 33 14.57 -8.63 -15.22
C CYS A 33 13.85 -9.87 -14.67
N SER A 34 14.18 -11.05 -15.20
CA SER A 34 13.68 -12.31 -14.64
C SER A 34 14.41 -12.67 -13.33
N GLY A 35 13.73 -13.41 -12.45
CA GLY A 35 14.36 -13.96 -11.25
C GLY A 35 15.55 -14.88 -11.57
N GLU A 36 15.52 -15.59 -12.71
CA GLU A 36 16.66 -16.38 -13.17
C GLU A 36 17.90 -15.54 -13.49
N GLU A 37 17.73 -14.44 -14.24
CA GLU A 37 18.81 -13.52 -14.54
C GLU A 37 19.38 -12.89 -13.27
N MET A 38 18.50 -12.55 -12.32
CA MET A 38 18.91 -12.01 -11.03
C MET A 38 19.74 -13.02 -10.23
N VAL A 39 19.31 -14.28 -10.16
CA VAL A 39 20.09 -15.34 -9.50
C VAL A 39 21.45 -15.52 -10.16
N ARG A 40 21.53 -15.58 -11.50
CA ARG A 40 22.82 -15.68 -12.22
C ARG A 40 23.74 -14.52 -11.89
N LYS A 41 23.21 -13.29 -11.83
CA LYS A 41 23.96 -12.10 -11.44
C LYS A 41 24.46 -12.22 -9.99
N LEU A 42 23.60 -12.58 -9.05
CA LEU A 42 23.95 -12.76 -7.64
C LEU A 42 25.05 -13.81 -7.45
N GLU A 43 24.99 -14.93 -8.19
CA GLU A 43 26.04 -15.95 -8.14
C GLU A 43 27.39 -15.43 -8.65
N LYS A 44 27.39 -14.69 -9.76
CA LYS A 44 28.60 -14.07 -10.32
C LYS A 44 29.19 -13.02 -9.38
N ASP A 45 28.35 -12.18 -8.81
CA ASP A 45 28.75 -11.13 -7.87
C ASP A 45 29.31 -11.75 -6.59
N ALA A 46 28.67 -12.81 -6.06
CA ALA A 46 29.16 -13.53 -4.89
C ALA A 46 30.52 -14.20 -5.14
N HIS A 47 30.70 -14.81 -6.30
CA HIS A 47 31.99 -15.41 -6.68
C HIS A 47 33.11 -14.37 -6.76
N THR A 48 32.80 -13.21 -7.32
CA THR A 48 33.73 -12.06 -7.40
C THR A 48 34.10 -11.59 -6.00
N ALA A 49 33.11 -11.33 -5.14
CA ALA A 49 33.32 -10.87 -3.77
C ALA A 49 34.22 -11.82 -2.98
N ILE A 50 33.97 -13.12 -3.04
CA ILE A 50 34.78 -14.12 -2.31
C ILE A 50 36.21 -14.18 -2.83
N THR A 51 36.40 -14.08 -4.15
CA THR A 51 37.73 -14.05 -4.75
C THR A 51 38.53 -12.86 -4.24
N ASP A 52 37.89 -11.69 -4.10
CA ASP A 52 38.52 -10.48 -3.58
C ASP A 52 38.88 -10.63 -2.10
N TYR A 53 37.97 -11.16 -1.27
CA TYR A 53 38.25 -11.45 0.15
C TYR A 53 39.39 -12.45 0.33
N GLN A 54 39.42 -13.52 -0.45
CA GLN A 54 40.49 -14.53 -0.38
C GLN A 54 41.87 -13.97 -0.75
N LYS A 55 41.92 -13.06 -1.73
CA LYS A 55 43.17 -12.46 -2.20
C LYS A 55 43.61 -11.24 -1.38
N CYS A 56 42.88 -10.89 -0.32
CA CYS A 56 43.03 -9.61 0.40
C CYS A 56 43.02 -8.39 -0.54
N ARG A 57 42.39 -8.52 -1.72
CA ARG A 57 42.28 -7.45 -2.72
C ARG A 57 41.08 -6.59 -2.39
N ILE A 58 41.09 -5.97 -1.22
CA ILE A 58 40.09 -4.98 -0.85
C ILE A 58 40.45 -3.70 -1.61
N GLN A 59 39.90 -3.52 -2.81
CA GLN A 59 40.26 -2.39 -3.69
C GLN A 59 39.78 -1.04 -3.11
N PRO A 60 40.68 -0.08 -2.83
CA PRO A 60 40.32 1.19 -2.18
C PRO A 60 39.51 2.16 -3.05
N TYR A 61 39.42 1.92 -4.36
CA TYR A 61 38.84 2.88 -5.32
C TYR A 61 37.56 2.37 -5.97
N LYS A 62 37.11 1.18 -5.58
CA LYS A 62 35.88 0.51 -6.05
C LYS A 62 34.84 0.29 -4.94
N HIS A 63 35.02 0.94 -3.79
CA HIS A 63 34.29 0.66 -2.55
C HIS A 63 32.77 0.64 -2.69
N ALA A 64 32.19 -0.55 -2.71
CA ALA A 64 30.96 -0.84 -2.00
C ALA A 64 31.23 -1.47 -0.62
N TYR A 65 32.44 -1.97 -0.35
CA TYR A 65 32.77 -2.68 0.89
C TYR A 65 33.87 -1.94 1.67
N ARG A 66 33.52 -1.45 2.87
CA ARG A 66 34.46 -0.90 3.87
C ARG A 66 34.95 -1.98 4.84
N GLU A 67 34.35 -3.16 4.75
CA GLU A 67 34.44 -4.24 5.71
C GLU A 67 35.64 -5.15 5.42
N ARG A 68 36.35 -5.55 6.48
CA ARG A 68 37.58 -6.34 6.42
C ARG A 68 37.29 -7.84 6.37
N THR A 69 36.10 -8.25 6.78
CA THR A 69 35.66 -9.64 6.79
C THR A 69 34.32 -9.80 6.08
N VAL A 70 34.02 -11.04 5.67
CA VAL A 70 32.73 -11.39 5.06
C VAL A 70 31.58 -11.15 6.07
N GLU A 71 31.81 -11.36 7.36
CA GLU A 71 30.83 -11.12 8.41
C GLU A 71 30.52 -9.65 8.62
N GLU A 72 31.55 -8.78 8.64
CA GLU A 72 31.35 -7.34 8.71
C GLU A 72 30.53 -6.89 7.49
N TYR A 73 30.88 -7.38 6.31
CA TYR A 73 30.17 -7.08 5.06
C TYR A 73 28.69 -7.46 5.13
N ILE A 74 28.39 -8.70 5.54
CA ILE A 74 27.02 -9.19 5.71
C ILE A 74 26.28 -8.33 6.73
N SER A 75 26.91 -7.97 7.85
CA SER A 75 26.29 -7.15 8.90
C SER A 75 25.92 -5.75 8.40
N SER A 76 26.83 -5.12 7.67
CA SER A 76 26.66 -3.78 7.09
C SER A 76 25.51 -3.75 6.07
N MET A 77 25.54 -4.67 5.11
CA MET A 77 24.51 -4.76 4.08
C MET A 77 23.14 -5.19 4.63
N LYS A 78 23.11 -6.10 5.61
CA LYS A 78 21.86 -6.45 6.32
C LYS A 78 21.29 -5.21 7.01
N SER A 79 22.13 -4.44 7.71
CA SER A 79 21.69 -3.20 8.36
C SER A 79 21.15 -2.22 7.34
N GLN A 80 21.86 -2.03 6.22
CA GLN A 80 21.39 -1.17 5.13
C GLN A 80 20.02 -1.62 4.61
N ALA A 81 19.82 -2.91 4.32
CA ALA A 81 18.55 -3.46 3.84
C ALA A 81 17.38 -3.14 4.78
N MET A 82 17.62 -3.24 6.09
CA MET A 82 16.63 -2.94 7.12
C MET A 82 16.32 -1.44 7.21
N TRP A 83 17.34 -0.58 7.08
CA TRP A 83 17.18 0.88 7.15
C TRP A 83 16.52 1.47 5.91
N THR A 84 16.88 1.00 4.72
CA THR A 84 16.34 1.51 3.45
C THR A 84 15.00 0.87 3.08
N GLY A 85 14.61 -0.22 3.76
CA GLY A 85 13.44 -1.00 3.41
C GLY A 85 13.57 -1.69 2.06
N THR A 86 14.79 -1.85 1.53
CA THR A 86 15.04 -2.49 0.23
C THR A 86 15.63 -3.89 0.45
N PRO A 87 14.81 -4.96 0.39
CA PRO A 87 15.25 -6.27 0.83
C PRO A 87 16.30 -6.90 -0.10
N GLY A 88 16.51 -6.38 -1.33
CA GLY A 88 17.47 -6.92 -2.29
C GLY A 88 18.90 -7.12 -1.76
N LYS A 89 19.34 -6.27 -0.80
CA LYS A 89 20.64 -6.44 -0.13
C LYS A 89 20.75 -7.71 0.71
N LEU A 90 19.63 -8.24 1.21
CA LEU A 90 19.59 -9.53 1.90
C LEU A 90 19.95 -10.68 0.95
N LEU A 91 19.50 -10.64 -0.31
CA LEU A 91 19.87 -11.64 -1.31
C LEU A 91 21.34 -11.58 -1.66
N GLU A 92 21.90 -10.39 -1.89
CA GLU A 92 23.34 -10.23 -2.13
C GLU A 92 24.16 -10.89 -1.02
N CYS A 93 23.80 -10.63 0.25
CA CYS A 93 24.45 -11.24 1.40
C CYS A 93 24.26 -12.76 1.47
N ALA A 94 23.05 -13.24 1.14
CA ALA A 94 22.74 -14.66 1.18
C ALA A 94 23.67 -15.45 0.24
N PHE A 95 23.83 -14.99 -1.00
CA PHE A 95 24.69 -15.66 -1.99
C PHE A 95 26.18 -15.57 -1.62
N VAL A 96 26.65 -14.41 -1.12
CA VAL A 96 28.03 -14.27 -0.63
C VAL A 96 28.30 -15.21 0.54
N SER A 97 27.41 -15.23 1.54
CA SER A 97 27.54 -16.10 2.69
C SER A 97 27.50 -17.59 2.29
N HIS A 98 26.63 -17.97 1.35
CA HIS A 98 26.53 -19.34 0.88
C HIS A 98 27.84 -19.83 0.24
N LYS A 99 28.35 -19.09 -0.74
CA LYS A 99 29.58 -19.45 -1.45
C LYS A 99 30.80 -19.37 -0.51
N TRP A 100 30.83 -18.44 0.44
CA TRP A 100 31.89 -18.37 1.44
C TRP A 100 31.86 -19.58 2.35
N GLY A 101 30.68 -19.95 2.87
CA GLY A 101 30.48 -21.12 3.71
C GLY A 101 30.96 -22.41 3.04
N ILE A 102 30.60 -22.63 1.78
CA ILE A 102 31.10 -23.77 0.98
C ILE A 102 32.63 -23.74 0.88
N SER A 103 33.22 -22.57 0.63
CA SER A 103 34.67 -22.43 0.52
C SER A 103 35.40 -22.75 1.83
N GLN A 104 34.93 -22.20 2.96
CA GLN A 104 35.50 -22.46 4.28
C GLN A 104 35.40 -23.94 4.66
N TYR A 105 34.24 -24.55 4.37
CA TYR A 105 33.98 -25.96 4.66
C TYR A 105 34.91 -26.91 3.89
N ARG A 106 35.17 -26.61 2.61
CA ARG A 106 36.11 -27.37 1.75
C ARG A 106 37.56 -27.24 2.19
N GLN A 107 37.93 -26.10 2.79
CA GLN A 107 39.26 -25.86 3.34
C GLN A 107 39.46 -26.46 4.75
N GLY A 108 38.54 -27.30 5.22
CA GLY A 108 38.62 -27.94 6.54
C GLY A 108 38.11 -27.08 7.70
N ARG A 109 37.75 -25.81 7.46
CA ARG A 109 37.14 -24.92 8.46
C ARG A 109 35.64 -25.18 8.55
N LYS A 110 35.30 -26.40 8.99
CA LYS A 110 33.93 -26.96 8.98
C LYS A 110 32.94 -26.12 9.79
N ALA A 111 33.32 -25.66 10.98
CA ALA A 111 32.46 -24.84 11.83
C ALA A 111 32.09 -23.51 11.16
N GLU A 112 33.07 -22.83 10.57
CA GLU A 112 32.87 -21.57 9.85
C GLU A 112 32.00 -21.78 8.60
N GLY A 113 32.25 -22.86 7.88
CA GLY A 113 31.44 -23.25 6.73
C GLY A 113 29.96 -23.41 7.08
N ARG A 114 29.66 -24.16 8.15
CA ARG A 114 28.29 -24.36 8.67
C ARG A 114 27.62 -23.07 9.09
N LYS A 115 28.33 -22.22 9.85
CA LYS A 115 27.83 -20.90 10.29
C LYS A 115 27.36 -20.08 9.09
N HIS A 116 28.15 -20.03 8.03
CA HIS A 116 27.85 -19.20 6.86
C HIS A 116 26.76 -19.74 5.95
N VAL A 117 26.64 -21.07 5.77
CA VAL A 117 25.50 -21.62 5.01
C VAL A 117 24.19 -21.45 5.76
N LEU A 118 24.21 -21.57 7.10
CA LEU A 118 23.04 -21.28 7.93
C LEU A 118 22.66 -19.80 7.86
N MET A 119 23.65 -18.90 7.92
CA MET A 119 23.44 -17.47 7.73
C MET A 119 22.83 -17.16 6.35
N ALA A 120 23.31 -17.82 5.30
CA ALA A 120 22.79 -17.67 3.96
C ALA A 120 21.29 -18.06 3.88
N LEU A 121 20.94 -19.22 4.44
CA LEU A 121 19.55 -19.69 4.51
C LEU A 121 18.65 -18.72 5.30
N ASN A 122 19.15 -18.17 6.39
CA ASN A 122 18.41 -17.16 7.15
C ASN A 122 18.15 -15.91 6.30
N LEU A 123 19.18 -15.37 5.64
CA LEU A 123 19.08 -14.15 4.85
C LEU A 123 18.12 -14.27 3.65
N ILE A 124 18.14 -15.39 2.93
CA ILE A 124 17.20 -15.60 1.81
C ILE A 124 15.75 -15.77 2.30
N ASN A 125 15.55 -16.37 3.47
CA ASN A 125 14.21 -16.46 4.08
C ASN A 125 13.73 -15.12 4.63
N MET A 126 14.63 -14.29 5.17
CA MET A 126 14.31 -12.90 5.53
C MET A 126 13.90 -12.09 4.30
N TRP A 127 14.59 -12.27 3.17
CA TRP A 127 14.20 -11.63 1.90
C TRP A 127 12.79 -12.06 1.48
N ASN A 128 12.51 -13.37 1.45
CA ASN A 128 11.18 -13.90 1.13
C ASN A 128 10.09 -13.28 2.01
N GLY A 129 10.33 -13.21 3.33
CA GLY A 129 9.37 -12.61 4.27
C GLY A 129 9.17 -11.11 4.06
N ALA A 130 10.23 -10.37 3.74
CA ALA A 130 10.15 -8.94 3.43
C ALA A 130 9.35 -8.68 2.14
N CYS A 131 9.56 -9.50 1.10
CA CYS A 131 8.78 -9.46 -0.13
C CYS A 131 7.28 -9.65 0.12
N TRP A 132 6.90 -10.69 0.88
CA TRP A 132 5.51 -10.90 1.30
C TRP A 132 4.91 -9.71 2.06
N ALA A 133 5.69 -9.08 2.95
CA ALA A 133 5.22 -7.92 3.69
C ALA A 133 4.94 -6.72 2.75
N LEU A 134 5.79 -6.51 1.74
CA LEU A 134 5.58 -5.47 0.72
C LEU A 134 4.33 -5.74 -0.12
N GLU A 135 4.13 -6.98 -0.59
CA GLU A 135 2.93 -7.38 -1.34
C GLU A 135 1.64 -7.12 -0.52
N MET A 136 1.66 -7.41 0.79
CA MET A 136 0.53 -7.14 1.66
C MET A 136 0.22 -5.65 1.81
N VAL A 137 1.25 -4.80 1.84
CA VAL A 137 1.08 -3.34 1.88
C VAL A 137 0.46 -2.85 0.58
N GLU A 138 1.01 -3.27 -0.57
CA GLU A 138 0.49 -2.91 -1.90
C GLU A 138 -0.98 -3.34 -2.08
N PHE A 139 -1.31 -4.58 -1.69
CA PHE A 139 -2.69 -5.08 -1.74
C PHE A 139 -3.64 -4.22 -0.89
N LYS A 140 -3.21 -3.83 0.32
CA LYS A 140 -4.00 -2.97 1.20
C LYS A 140 -4.18 -1.57 0.62
N GLU A 141 -3.15 -1.01 -0.01
CA GLU A 141 -3.22 0.30 -0.66
C GLU A 141 -4.21 0.29 -1.83
N GLU A 142 -4.16 -0.71 -2.70
CA GLU A 142 -5.10 -0.85 -3.81
C GLU A 142 -6.54 -1.07 -3.31
N SER A 143 -6.73 -1.91 -2.28
CA SER A 143 -8.05 -2.08 -1.64
C SER A 143 -8.59 -0.76 -1.08
N ASN A 144 -7.74 0.03 -0.44
CA ASN A 144 -8.14 1.34 0.09
C ASN A 144 -8.47 2.34 -1.02
N LYS A 145 -7.73 2.31 -2.13
CA LYS A 145 -8.00 3.13 -3.30
C LYS A 145 -9.38 2.80 -3.89
N LEU A 146 -9.68 1.52 -4.12
CA LEU A 146 -11.00 1.07 -4.58
C LEU A 146 -12.13 1.51 -3.65
N LYS A 147 -11.92 1.41 -2.32
CA LYS A 147 -12.91 1.90 -1.33
C LYS A 147 -13.14 3.41 -1.43
N ARG A 148 -12.07 4.20 -1.62
CA ARG A 148 -12.17 5.67 -1.79
C ARG A 148 -12.90 6.02 -3.08
N GLU A 149 -12.61 5.32 -4.17
CA GLU A 149 -13.28 5.52 -5.47
C GLU A 149 -14.77 5.17 -5.37
N ALA A 150 -15.12 4.03 -4.77
CA ALA A 150 -16.50 3.64 -4.54
C ALA A 150 -17.24 4.64 -3.64
N ALA A 151 -16.60 5.12 -2.56
CA ALA A 151 -17.17 6.16 -1.70
C ALA A 151 -17.38 7.48 -2.44
N SER A 152 -16.43 7.88 -3.30
CA SER A 152 -16.55 9.08 -4.16
C SER A 152 -17.69 8.96 -5.16
N LEU A 153 -17.81 7.81 -5.84
CA LEU A 153 -18.92 7.53 -6.76
C LEU A 153 -20.27 7.51 -6.03
N GLY A 154 -20.34 6.91 -4.85
CA GLY A 154 -21.51 6.92 -3.98
C GLY A 154 -21.91 8.35 -3.58
N GLY A 155 -20.94 9.17 -3.21
CA GLY A 155 -21.14 10.60 -2.92
C GLY A 155 -21.68 11.38 -4.12
N LYS A 156 -21.10 11.18 -5.31
CA LYS A 156 -21.57 11.81 -6.57
C LYS A 156 -23.00 11.40 -6.91
N ARG A 157 -23.31 10.10 -6.85
CA ARG A 157 -24.68 9.58 -7.09
C ARG A 157 -25.68 10.16 -6.11
N LYS A 158 -25.32 10.25 -4.82
CA LYS A 158 -26.15 10.86 -3.78
C LYS A 158 -26.40 12.34 -4.07
N SER A 159 -25.36 13.09 -4.43
CA SER A 159 -25.50 14.51 -4.82
C SER A 159 -26.40 14.69 -6.04
N GLN A 160 -26.30 13.81 -7.05
CA GLN A 160 -27.18 13.84 -8.22
C GLN A 160 -28.64 13.55 -7.85
N LYS A 161 -28.88 12.57 -6.98
CA LYS A 161 -30.24 12.24 -6.49
C LYS A 161 -30.90 13.42 -5.76
N TYR A 162 -30.09 14.29 -5.13
CA TYR A 162 -30.60 15.45 -4.39
C TYR A 162 -30.95 16.63 -5.30
N ARG A 163 -30.39 16.67 -6.51
CA ARG A 163 -30.50 17.82 -7.41
C ARG A 163 -31.94 18.18 -7.81
N PRO A 164 -32.82 17.24 -8.20
CA PRO A 164 -34.19 17.58 -8.57
C PRO A 164 -34.96 18.28 -7.44
N VAL A 165 -34.80 17.80 -6.20
CA VAL A 165 -35.46 18.40 -5.03
C VAL A 165 -34.85 19.75 -4.67
N LYS A 166 -33.53 19.89 -4.79
CA LYS A 166 -32.84 21.18 -4.60
C LYS A 166 -33.32 22.24 -5.58
N ASP A 167 -33.37 21.89 -6.87
CA ASP A 167 -33.83 22.78 -7.93
C ASP A 167 -35.30 23.19 -7.68
N GLU A 168 -36.14 22.24 -7.26
CA GLU A 168 -37.54 22.51 -6.96
C GLU A 168 -37.71 23.40 -5.72
N VAL A 169 -36.93 23.18 -4.66
CA VAL A 169 -36.91 24.07 -3.49
C VAL A 169 -36.55 25.50 -3.90
N ILE A 170 -35.50 25.68 -4.72
CA ILE A 170 -35.11 27.01 -5.21
C ILE A 170 -36.23 27.63 -6.05
N ARG A 171 -36.88 26.84 -6.92
CA ARG A 171 -38.00 27.29 -7.75
C ARG A 171 -39.17 27.78 -6.89
N LEU A 172 -39.59 26.98 -5.90
CA LEU A 172 -40.70 27.32 -5.00
C LEU A 172 -40.38 28.52 -4.10
N LEU A 173 -39.15 28.62 -3.58
CA LEU A 173 -38.72 29.77 -2.78
C LEU A 173 -38.85 31.10 -3.54
N LYS A 174 -38.51 31.10 -4.83
CA LYS A 174 -38.62 32.28 -5.70
C LYS A 174 -40.07 32.55 -6.11
N LYS A 175 -40.82 31.50 -6.48
CA LYS A 175 -42.23 31.60 -6.90
C LYS A 175 -43.12 32.14 -5.79
N ASN A 176 -42.94 31.64 -4.57
CA ASN A 176 -43.83 31.94 -3.45
C ASN A 176 -43.34 33.13 -2.61
N LYS A 177 -42.31 33.84 -3.08
CA LYS A 177 -41.69 34.97 -2.36
C LYS A 177 -42.76 36.06 -2.11
N PRO A 178 -43.04 36.42 -0.85
CA PRO A 178 -43.88 37.57 -0.52
C PRO A 178 -43.21 38.88 -0.98
N GLU A 179 -43.98 39.95 -1.21
CA GLU A 179 -43.44 41.25 -1.67
C GLU A 179 -42.30 41.76 -0.78
N ASP A 180 -42.48 41.72 0.54
CA ASP A 180 -41.43 42.12 1.48
C ASP A 180 -40.35 41.05 1.71
N GLY A 181 -40.50 39.84 1.15
CA GLY A 181 -39.69 38.67 1.46
C GLY A 181 -40.10 37.93 2.74
N TRP A 182 -39.46 36.78 2.96
CA TRP A 182 -39.77 35.87 4.07
C TRP A 182 -39.22 36.38 5.41
N LYS A 183 -40.00 36.25 6.48
CA LYS A 183 -39.60 36.67 7.84
C LYS A 183 -38.42 35.88 8.41
N SER A 184 -38.26 34.62 8.01
CA SER A 184 -37.15 33.76 8.42
C SER A 184 -36.97 32.58 7.45
N LYS A 185 -35.82 31.91 7.51
CA LYS A 185 -35.60 30.65 6.77
C LYS A 185 -36.63 29.59 7.16
N ALA A 186 -36.96 29.46 8.44
CA ALA A 186 -37.94 28.47 8.91
C ALA A 186 -39.35 28.74 8.33
N ALA A 187 -39.78 30.00 8.27
CA ALA A 187 -41.04 30.38 7.66
C ALA A 187 -41.06 30.06 6.15
N ALA A 188 -39.96 30.37 5.45
CA ALA A 188 -39.80 30.07 4.03
C ALA A 188 -39.80 28.56 3.75
N ILE A 189 -39.22 27.72 4.62
CA ILE A 189 -39.23 26.26 4.45
C ILE A 189 -40.65 25.72 4.72
N ASN A 190 -41.30 26.14 5.81
CA ASN A 190 -42.66 25.68 6.15
C ASN A 190 -43.68 25.96 5.04
N SER A 191 -43.56 27.08 4.32
CA SER A 191 -44.46 27.38 3.21
C SER A 191 -44.31 26.45 2.00
N LEU A 192 -43.24 25.65 1.92
CA LEU A 192 -43.01 24.74 0.79
C LEU A 192 -43.74 23.41 0.94
N GLU A 193 -44.14 23.04 2.16
CA GLU A 193 -44.56 21.69 2.56
C GLU A 193 -45.53 21.04 1.56
N GLU A 194 -46.61 21.74 1.23
CA GLU A 194 -47.64 21.19 0.35
C GLU A 194 -47.15 21.01 -1.10
N GLU A 195 -46.48 22.03 -1.68
CA GLU A 195 -46.05 22.01 -3.08
C GLU A 195 -44.87 21.06 -3.31
N ILE A 196 -43.92 21.01 -2.39
CA ILE A 196 -42.76 20.11 -2.50
C ILE A 196 -43.17 18.65 -2.28
N SER A 197 -44.16 18.39 -1.42
CA SER A 197 -44.71 17.03 -1.23
C SER A 197 -45.42 16.53 -2.49
N LYS A 198 -46.23 17.40 -3.13
CA LYS A 198 -46.83 17.08 -4.44
C LYS A 198 -45.78 16.78 -5.52
N PHE A 199 -44.71 17.57 -5.58
CA PHE A 199 -43.59 17.31 -6.50
C PHE A 199 -42.95 15.93 -6.26
N ILE A 200 -42.75 15.55 -5.00
CA ILE A 200 -42.16 14.26 -4.62
C ILE A 200 -43.07 13.10 -5.02
N GLU A 201 -44.39 13.23 -4.79
CA GLU A 201 -45.38 12.21 -5.16
C GLU A 201 -45.49 12.00 -6.67
N LEU A 202 -45.37 13.07 -7.47
CA LEU A 202 -45.44 13.02 -8.93
C LEU A 202 -44.33 12.15 -9.56
N ASP A 203 -43.15 12.07 -8.95
CA ASP A 203 -42.07 11.18 -9.38
C ASP A 203 -41.49 10.40 -8.19
N PHE A 204 -42.37 9.65 -7.53
CA PHE A 204 -42.05 8.88 -6.31
C PHE A 204 -40.84 7.97 -6.49
N HIS A 205 -40.70 7.33 -7.66
CA HIS A 205 -39.58 6.43 -7.93
C HIS A 205 -38.22 7.12 -7.84
N LYS A 206 -38.12 8.39 -8.26
CA LYS A 206 -36.87 9.17 -8.18
C LYS A 206 -36.70 9.88 -6.83
N ASN A 207 -37.79 10.22 -6.16
CA ASN A 207 -37.80 11.05 -4.95
C ASN A 207 -38.14 10.28 -3.65
N SER A 208 -38.17 8.95 -3.68
CA SER A 208 -38.55 8.06 -2.57
C SER A 208 -37.79 8.30 -1.24
N ASP A 209 -36.64 8.96 -1.27
CA ASP A 209 -35.89 9.32 -0.06
C ASP A 209 -36.56 10.42 0.78
N TRP A 210 -37.54 11.13 0.21
CA TRP A 210 -38.09 12.40 0.71
C TRP A 210 -39.55 12.35 1.15
N THR A 211 -40.12 11.16 1.33
CA THR A 211 -41.53 10.95 1.67
C THR A 211 -41.95 11.46 3.05
N SER A 212 -40.99 11.82 3.91
CA SER A 212 -41.23 12.41 5.22
C SER A 212 -40.90 13.89 5.20
N TRP A 213 -41.90 14.72 5.50
CA TRP A 213 -41.72 16.16 5.62
C TRP A 213 -40.69 16.52 6.69
N ASP A 214 -40.74 15.91 7.88
CA ASP A 214 -39.75 16.16 8.94
C ASP A 214 -38.31 15.94 8.47
N LYS A 215 -38.08 14.86 7.71
CA LYS A 215 -36.77 14.54 7.15
C LYS A 215 -36.35 15.56 6.10
N LEU A 216 -37.27 15.92 5.20
CA LEU A 216 -37.02 16.90 4.15
C LEU A 216 -36.77 18.30 4.72
N TYR A 217 -37.59 18.75 5.69
CA TYR A 217 -37.44 20.00 6.40
C TYR A 217 -36.04 20.15 7.01
N ARG A 218 -35.62 19.14 7.80
CA ARG A 218 -34.28 19.14 8.42
C ARG A 218 -33.18 19.22 7.36
N THR A 219 -33.34 18.48 6.27
CA THR A 219 -32.37 18.45 5.18
C THR A 219 -32.29 19.79 4.43
N ILE A 220 -33.42 20.42 4.13
CA ILE A 220 -33.47 21.77 3.51
C ILE A 220 -32.84 22.79 4.45
N SER A 221 -33.12 22.70 5.76
CA SER A 221 -32.51 23.57 6.78
C SER A 221 -30.98 23.45 6.77
N ASP A 222 -30.44 22.23 6.70
CA ASP A 222 -29.00 21.99 6.58
C ASP A 222 -28.42 22.50 5.26
N TRP A 223 -29.10 22.25 4.13
CA TRP A 223 -28.67 22.78 2.84
C TRP A 223 -28.69 24.30 2.80
N SER A 224 -29.65 24.95 3.45
CA SER A 224 -29.72 26.42 3.53
C SER A 224 -28.49 27.07 4.21
N ARG A 225 -27.66 26.26 4.89
CA ARG A 225 -26.43 26.69 5.57
C ARG A 225 -25.18 26.27 4.80
N ASN A 226 -25.18 25.06 4.25
CA ASN A 226 -23.97 24.39 3.76
C ASN A 226 -23.90 24.26 2.23
N ASP A 227 -25.04 24.29 1.54
CA ASP A 227 -25.10 24.22 0.08
C ASP A 227 -25.06 25.63 -0.51
N ILE A 228 -24.11 25.91 -1.41
CA ILE A 228 -23.86 27.26 -1.93
C ILE A 228 -25.08 27.79 -2.69
N GLU A 229 -25.73 26.97 -3.52
CA GLU A 229 -26.86 27.40 -4.35
C GLU A 229 -28.08 27.69 -3.50
N LEU A 230 -28.45 26.79 -2.58
CA LEU A 230 -29.58 27.02 -1.69
C LEU A 230 -29.30 28.16 -0.71
N LYS A 231 -28.08 28.26 -0.16
CA LYS A 231 -27.71 29.37 0.74
C LYS A 231 -27.92 30.72 0.07
N ASN A 232 -27.52 30.86 -1.19
CA ASN A 232 -27.74 32.08 -1.97
C ASN A 232 -29.22 32.31 -2.24
N ALA A 233 -29.96 31.28 -2.67
CA ALA A 233 -31.39 31.38 -2.90
C ALA A 233 -32.15 31.85 -1.64
N PHE A 234 -31.81 31.32 -0.46
CA PHE A 234 -32.38 31.78 0.81
C PHE A 234 -31.97 33.22 1.16
N ALA A 235 -30.74 33.64 0.86
CA ALA A 235 -30.29 35.01 1.09
C ALA A 235 -31.04 36.04 0.23
N ASP A 236 -31.53 35.65 -0.95
CA ASP A 236 -32.25 36.52 -1.88
C ASP A 236 -33.74 36.70 -1.52
N VAL A 237 -34.31 35.74 -0.79
CA VAL A 237 -35.76 35.68 -0.51
C VAL A 237 -36.12 35.98 0.95
N VAL A 238 -35.17 35.86 1.89
CA VAL A 238 -35.40 36.15 3.32
C VAL A 238 -35.04 37.61 3.63
N LYS A 239 -35.88 38.28 4.43
CA LYS A 239 -35.65 39.65 4.91
C LYS A 239 -34.29 39.74 5.60
N ARG A 240 -33.52 40.79 5.29
CA ARG A 240 -32.31 41.14 6.02
C ARG A 240 -32.65 41.82 7.33
#